data_AF-A0A4Z1CRY1-F1
#
_entry.id   AF-A0A4Z1CRY1-F1
#
_cell.length_a   1.000
_cell.length_b   1.000
_cell.length_c   1.000
_cell.angle_alpha   90.00
_cell.angle_beta   90.00
_cell.angle_gamma   90.00
#
_symmetry.space_group_name_H-M   'P 1'
#
loop_
_entity.id
_entity.type
_entity.pdbx_description
1 polymer ?
#
loop_
_entity_poly.entity_id
_entity_poly.type
_entity_poly.pdbx_seq_one_letter_code
_entity_poly.pdbx_strand_id
1 'polypeptide(L)'
;MKWHHVQENWSAFYEAIIDKWPEADEADLDEVDGDQRAFVTYLAEATGQEPEEIREELREWLVGEIPSDVVMDPVHDNHSIALSAKFVGEGEDEFSDDARFGDDSDRDDS
;
A
#
# COMPACT_ATOMS: atom_id res chain seq x y z
N MET A 1 2.05 7.60 12.71
CA MET A 1 2.32 6.69 11.58
C MET A 1 2.66 7.47 10.32
N LYS A 2 3.30 6.84 9.33
CA LYS A 2 3.43 7.39 7.98
C LYS A 2 2.29 6.85 7.11
N TRP A 3 1.71 7.70 6.27
CA TRP A 3 0.68 7.36 5.27
C TRP A 3 1.05 6.14 4.43
N HIS A 4 2.34 5.92 4.20
CA HIS A 4 2.88 4.78 3.47
C HIS A 4 2.32 3.43 3.96
N HIS A 5 2.20 3.23 5.28
CA HIS A 5 1.67 1.99 5.83
C HIS A 5 0.18 1.79 5.55
N VAL A 6 -0.56 2.89 5.51
CA VAL A 6 -2.00 2.91 5.16
C VAL A 6 -2.17 2.59 3.69
N GLN A 7 -1.32 3.14 2.82
CA GLN A 7 -1.30 2.81 1.40
C GLN A 7 -0.95 1.33 1.15
N GLU A 8 0.07 0.80 1.82
CA GLU A 8 0.48 -0.61 1.68
C GLU A 8 -0.60 -1.60 2.13
N ASN A 9 -1.46 -1.21 3.08
CA ASN A 9 -2.51 -2.06 3.65
C ASN A 9 -3.90 -1.47 3.44
N TRP A 10 -4.12 -0.75 2.34
CA TRP A 10 -5.29 0.09 2.13
C TRP A 10 -6.62 -0.63 2.34
N SER A 11 -6.76 -1.85 1.81
CA SER A 11 -7.94 -2.71 1.97
C SER A 11 -8.23 -3.11 3.43
N ALA A 12 -7.21 -3.20 4.28
CA ALA A 12 -7.38 -3.52 5.69
C ALA A 12 -8.01 -2.35 6.48
N PHE A 13 -7.96 -1.13 5.92
CA PHE A 13 -8.55 0.05 6.54
C PHE A 13 -9.99 0.32 6.07
N TYR A 14 -10.56 -0.44 5.14
CA TYR A 14 -11.91 -0.17 4.60
C TYR A 14 -12.98 -0.15 5.68
N GLU A 15 -13.03 -1.18 6.53
CA GLU A 15 -14.00 -1.26 7.61
C GLU A 15 -13.86 -0.08 8.58
N ALA A 16 -12.63 0.29 8.94
CA ALA A 16 -12.36 1.41 9.84
C ALA A 16 -12.66 2.78 9.19
N ILE A 17 -12.45 2.91 7.88
CA ILE A 17 -12.79 4.10 7.12
C ILE A 17 -14.31 4.26 7.05
N ILE A 18 -15.05 3.19 6.76
CA ILE A 18 -16.52 3.22 6.66
C ILE A 18 -17.18 3.43 8.02
N ASP A 19 -16.61 2.88 9.10
CA ASP A 19 -17.08 3.15 10.46
C ASP A 19 -16.95 4.65 10.82
N LYS A 20 -15.86 5.29 10.36
CA LYS A 20 -15.60 6.73 10.57
C LYS A 20 -16.43 7.63 9.67
N TRP A 21 -16.48 7.29 8.39
CA TRP A 21 -17.16 8.02 7.32
C TRP A 21 -18.16 7.07 6.67
N PRO A 22 -19.40 6.95 7.19
CA PRO A 22 -20.41 6.04 6.66
C PRO A 22 -20.92 6.45 5.28
N GLU A 23 -20.59 7.66 4.80
CA GLU A 23 -20.80 8.07 3.42
C GLU A 23 -19.78 7.46 2.44
N ALA A 24 -18.71 6.83 2.94
CA ALA A 24 -17.73 6.15 2.11
C ALA A 24 -18.19 4.74 1.71
N ASP A 25 -17.77 4.30 0.54
CA ASP A 25 -18.13 3.03 -0.11
C ASP A 25 -16.87 2.26 -0.50
N GLU A 26 -16.85 0.94 -0.25
CA GLU A 26 -15.66 0.09 -0.53
C GLU A 26 -15.23 0.14 -2.00
N ALA A 27 -16.19 0.27 -2.92
CA ALA A 27 -15.91 0.31 -4.36
C ALA A 27 -15.12 1.58 -4.74
N ASP A 28 -15.51 2.74 -4.23
CA ASP A 28 -14.79 4.00 -4.47
C ASP A 28 -13.44 4.01 -3.74
N LEU A 29 -13.37 3.42 -2.54
CA LEU A 29 -12.10 3.24 -1.82
C LEU A 29 -11.12 2.38 -2.62
N ASP A 30 -11.57 1.33 -3.31
CA ASP A 30 -10.72 0.53 -4.21
C ASP A 30 -10.13 1.38 -5.35
N GLU A 31 -10.93 2.30 -5.93
CA GLU A 31 -10.46 3.21 -6.98
C GLU A 31 -9.45 4.26 -6.49
N VAL A 32 -9.51 4.63 -5.21
CA VAL A 32 -8.57 5.57 -4.58
C VAL A 32 -7.17 4.99 -4.42
N ASP A 33 -7.03 3.66 -4.32
CA ASP A 33 -5.74 2.94 -4.23
C ASP A 33 -4.77 3.51 -3.18
N GLY A 34 -5.31 3.97 -2.04
CA GLY A 34 -4.53 4.58 -0.97
C GLY A 34 -3.83 5.90 -1.33
N ASP A 35 -4.21 6.57 -2.42
CA ASP A 35 -3.73 7.91 -2.74
C ASP A 35 -4.37 8.93 -1.78
N GLN A 36 -3.52 9.59 -0.97
CA GLN A 36 -3.98 10.54 0.05
C GLN A 36 -4.79 11.70 -0.53
N ARG A 37 -4.40 12.20 -1.71
CA ARG A 37 -5.07 13.36 -2.30
C ARG A 37 -6.41 12.95 -2.89
N ALA A 38 -6.45 11.84 -3.61
CA ALA A 38 -7.68 11.26 -4.13
C ALA A 38 -8.66 10.94 -2.99
N PHE A 39 -8.18 10.36 -1.89
CA PHE A 39 -9.01 10.04 -0.74
C PHE A 39 -9.65 11.28 -0.10
N VAL A 40 -8.87 12.35 0.08
CA VAL A 40 -9.38 13.62 0.64
C VAL A 40 -10.43 14.24 -0.29
N THR A 41 -10.19 14.22 -1.60
CA THR A 41 -11.15 14.74 -2.58
C THR A 41 -12.42 13.91 -2.58
N TYR A 42 -12.29 12.59 -2.60
CA TYR A 42 -13.41 11.66 -2.52
C TYR A 42 -14.26 11.90 -1.27
N LEU A 43 -13.65 11.95 -0.09
CA LEU A 43 -14.38 12.21 1.16
C LEU A 43 -15.06 13.58 1.15
N ALA A 44 -14.40 14.62 0.66
CA ALA A 44 -15.01 15.94 0.54
C ALA A 44 -16.25 15.92 -0.38
N GLU A 45 -16.23 15.12 -1.45
CA GLU A 45 -17.37 14.94 -2.35
C GLU A 45 -18.49 14.08 -1.72
N ALA A 46 -18.12 13.04 -0.98
CA ALA A 46 -19.07 12.12 -0.34
C ALA A 46 -19.80 12.77 0.84
N THR A 47 -19.07 13.46 1.72
CA THR A 47 -19.63 14.11 2.91
C THR A 47 -20.12 15.54 2.64
N GLY A 48 -19.66 16.14 1.54
CA GLY A 48 -19.93 17.54 1.20
C GLY A 48 -19.19 18.55 2.06
N GLN A 49 -18.15 18.12 2.79
CA GLN A 49 -17.31 18.98 3.63
C GLN A 49 -16.18 19.63 2.83
N GLU A 50 -15.53 20.64 3.42
CA GLU A 50 -14.36 21.25 2.79
C GLU A 50 -13.15 20.29 2.86
N PRO A 51 -12.31 20.24 1.81
CA PRO A 51 -11.13 19.36 1.80
C PRO A 51 -10.11 19.72 2.90
N GLU A 52 -10.17 20.92 3.47
CA GLU A 52 -9.35 21.30 4.62
C GLU A 52 -9.82 20.60 5.90
N GLU A 53 -11.14 20.57 6.14
CA GLU A 53 -11.75 19.88 7.28
C GLU A 53 -11.47 18.37 7.23
N ILE A 54 -11.67 17.74 6.07
CA ILE A 54 -11.36 16.32 5.86
C ILE A 54 -9.90 16.00 6.20
N ARG A 55 -8.95 16.91 5.87
CA ARG A 55 -7.53 16.69 6.17
C ARG A 55 -7.21 16.80 7.65
N GLU A 56 -7.94 17.64 8.37
CA GLU A 56 -7.85 17.74 9.82
C GLU A 56 -8.40 16.46 10.47
N GLU A 57 -9.60 16.04 10.08
CA GLU A 57 -10.22 14.80 10.57
C GLU A 57 -9.38 13.57 10.25
N LEU A 58 -8.86 13.46 9.03
CA LEU A 58 -7.97 12.38 8.61
C LEU A 58 -6.70 12.34 9.47
N ARG A 59 -6.14 13.51 9.81
CA ARG A 59 -4.96 13.59 10.69
C ARG A 59 -5.31 13.16 12.10
N GLU A 60 -6.46 13.58 12.62
CA GLU A 60 -6.93 13.19 13.95
C GLU A 60 -7.20 11.69 14.03
N TRP A 61 -7.83 11.11 13.01
CA TRP A 61 -8.06 9.67 12.89
C TRP A 61 -6.74 8.90 12.86
N LEU A 62 -5.77 9.33 12.04
CA LEU A 62 -4.43 8.71 11.96
C LEU A 62 -3.60 8.81 13.25
N VAL A 63 -3.89 9.78 14.12
CA VAL A 63 -3.15 10.03 15.36
C VAL A 63 -3.86 9.45 16.59
N GLY A 64 -5.20 9.43 16.59
CA GLY A 64 -6.01 9.07 17.75
C GLY A 64 -6.75 7.74 17.65
N GLU A 65 -7.28 7.39 16.48
CA GLU A 65 -8.28 6.35 16.30
C GLU A 65 -7.87 5.32 15.24
N ILE A 66 -6.57 5.12 14.99
CA ILE A 66 -6.20 3.88 14.30
C ILE A 66 -6.37 2.75 15.32
N PRO A 67 -7.32 1.80 15.14
CA PRO A 67 -7.37 0.63 15.99
C PRO A 67 -6.01 -0.06 15.90
N SER A 68 -5.33 -0.22 17.04
CA SER A 68 -4.04 -0.94 17.13
C SER A 68 -4.08 -2.33 16.49
N ASP A 69 -5.28 -2.88 16.28
CA ASP A 69 -5.56 -4.15 15.58
C ASP A 69 -5.13 -4.16 14.10
N VAL A 70 -5.21 -3.04 13.38
CA VAL A 70 -4.81 -2.98 11.95
C VAL A 70 -3.29 -2.75 11.78
N VAL A 71 -2.63 -2.22 12.81
CA VAL A 71 -1.23 -1.76 12.77
C VAL A 71 -0.25 -2.80 13.32
N MET A 72 -0.73 -3.81 14.08
CA MET A 72 0.13 -4.82 14.72
C MET A 72 -0.32 -6.26 14.46
N ASP A 73 -0.69 -6.59 13.22
CA ASP A 73 -0.91 -7.99 12.86
C ASP A 73 0.16 -8.50 11.87
N PRO A 74 1.14 -9.30 12.32
CA PRO A 74 2.16 -9.90 11.45
C PRO A 74 1.60 -10.98 10.50
N VAL A 75 0.27 -11.15 10.42
CA VAL A 75 -0.41 -12.14 9.57
C VAL A 75 -1.08 -11.50 8.34
N HIS A 76 -1.17 -10.17 8.28
CA HIS A 76 -1.78 -9.44 7.16
C HIS A 76 -0.83 -9.12 5.98
N ASP A 77 0.40 -9.64 5.98
CA ASP A 77 1.31 -9.60 4.82
C ASP A 77 0.86 -10.45 3.61
N ASN A 78 -0.24 -11.22 3.72
CA ASN A 78 -0.56 -12.28 2.76
C ASN A 78 -1.76 -12.02 1.83
N HIS A 79 -2.28 -10.80 1.76
CA HIS A 79 -3.34 -10.42 0.79
C HIS A 79 -2.84 -9.63 -0.43
N SER A 80 -1.52 -9.55 -0.65
CA SER A 80 -0.93 -8.97 -1.87
C SER A 80 -0.80 -9.96 -3.05
N ILE A 81 -1.53 -11.09 -3.00
CA ILE A 81 -1.51 -12.12 -4.06
C ILE A 81 -2.91 -12.23 -4.70
N ALA A 82 -3.47 -11.13 -5.20
CA ALA A 82 -4.66 -11.21 -6.07
C ALA A 82 -4.75 -10.09 -7.12
N LEU A 83 -4.17 -8.91 -6.88
CA LEU A 83 -4.25 -7.78 -7.81
C LEU A 83 -2.97 -7.51 -8.62
N SER A 84 -1.86 -8.16 -8.30
CA SER A 84 -0.57 -8.08 -9.04
C SER A 84 -0.58 -8.76 -10.43
N ALA A 85 -1.75 -9.10 -10.98
CA ALA A 85 -1.87 -9.78 -12.27
C ALA A 85 -2.03 -8.84 -13.48
N LYS A 86 -1.94 -7.51 -13.31
CA LYS A 86 -2.15 -6.56 -14.43
C LYS A 86 -0.94 -5.75 -14.89
N PHE A 87 0.26 -6.00 -14.36
CA PHE A 87 1.48 -5.43 -14.95
C PHE A 87 2.64 -6.42 -14.96
N VAL A 88 2.42 -7.58 -15.60
CA VAL A 88 3.52 -8.29 -16.27
C VAL A 88 3.76 -7.54 -17.58
N GLY A 89 4.73 -6.63 -17.55
CA GLY A 89 5.36 -6.14 -18.76
C GLY A 89 6.07 -7.32 -19.42
N GLU A 90 5.69 -7.59 -20.66
CA GLU A 90 6.27 -8.60 -21.54
C GLU A 90 7.80 -8.41 -21.65
N GLY A 91 8.59 -9.41 -21.21
CA GLY A 91 9.93 -9.65 -21.76
C GLY A 91 11.14 -9.60 -20.81
N GLU A 92 11.18 -10.44 -19.76
CA GLU A 92 12.48 -10.85 -19.19
C GLU A 92 12.78 -12.30 -19.56
N ASP A 93 13.69 -12.47 -20.51
CA ASP A 93 14.20 -13.72 -21.03
C ASP A 93 15.20 -14.30 -20.01
N GLU A 94 14.75 -15.25 -19.19
CA GLU A 94 15.46 -15.77 -18.00
C GLU A 94 16.53 -16.82 -18.33
N PHE A 95 17.22 -16.72 -19.47
CA PHE A 95 18.27 -17.66 -19.87
C PHE A 95 19.40 -16.97 -20.64
N SER A 96 20.44 -16.51 -19.92
CA SER A 96 21.87 -16.67 -20.27
C SER A 96 22.77 -15.70 -19.50
N ASP A 97 23.44 -16.17 -18.44
CA ASP A 97 24.87 -15.85 -18.20
C ASP A 97 25.48 -16.80 -17.14
N ASP A 98 25.62 -18.10 -17.47
CA ASP A 98 26.42 -19.06 -16.67
C ASP A 98 27.82 -19.27 -17.27
N ALA A 99 28.43 -18.25 -17.90
CA ALA A 99 29.68 -18.45 -18.63
C ALA A 99 30.66 -17.28 -18.58
N ARG A 100 31.17 -16.96 -17.38
CA ARG A 100 32.44 -16.24 -17.16
C ARG A 100 32.77 -16.32 -15.66
N PHE A 101 33.84 -16.89 -15.16
CA PHE A 101 35.12 -17.28 -15.73
C PHE A 101 35.78 -18.19 -14.68
N GLY A 102 36.10 -19.43 -15.05
CA GLY A 102 37.21 -20.15 -14.46
C GLY A 102 38.43 -19.84 -15.30
N ASP A 103 39.37 -19.05 -14.76
CA ASP A 103 40.74 -19.02 -15.23
C ASP A 103 41.64 -18.89 -14.02
N ASP A 104 42.02 -20.07 -13.53
CA ASP A 104 43.38 -20.46 -13.21
C ASP A 104 44.37 -19.32 -12.87
N SER A 105 44.77 -19.24 -11.61
CA SER A 105 46.06 -18.70 -11.23
C SER A 105 46.51 -19.38 -9.95
N ASP A 106 47.04 -20.59 -10.12
CA ASP A 106 48.11 -21.13 -9.30
C ASP A 106 49.16 -20.05 -8.96
N ARG A 107 49.47 -19.92 -7.66
CA ARG A 107 50.81 -19.70 -7.07
C ARG A 107 50.62 -19.38 -5.58
N ASP A 108 50.82 -20.32 -4.67
CA ASP A 108 52.06 -20.96 -4.22
C ASP A 108 52.46 -20.42 -2.84
N ASP A 109 52.76 -21.39 -1.99
CA ASP A 109 53.08 -21.38 -0.57
C ASP A 109 54.47 -20.77 -0.32
N SER A 110 54.60 -19.86 0.66
CA SER A 110 55.66 -19.89 1.70
C SER A 110 55.61 -18.67 2.63
#